data_AF-A0A1F6UVM2-F1
#
_entry.id   AF-A0A1F6UVM2-F1
#
_cell.length_a   1.000
_cell.length_b   1.000
_cell.length_c   1.000
_cell.angle_alpha   90.00
_cell.angle_beta   90.00
_cell.angle_gamma   90.00
#
_symmetry.space_group_name_H-M   'P 1'
#
loop_
_entity.id
_entity.type
_entity.pdbx_description
1 polymer ?
#
loop_
_entity_poly.entity_id
_entity_poly.type
_entity_poly.pdbx_seq_one_letter_code
_entity_poly.pdbx_strand_id
1 'polypeptide(L)'
;MFLECFGILLLTIAAGTILSQIPGLNYGWTNIFYQECGNIAVKPIMEGSQSNNIAIRLMVPFFFLALAFVLPFLARIEENIFRKGSQYSWLAIIKQSIIFGLFHCIVGISIAFGLALSIPGFFYGFKYKKHFDRNEEILDYSLAEEEAILVSTTYHTMYNMIAVILLIIIAITMI
;
A
#
# COMPACT_ATOMS: atom_id res chain seq x y z
N MET A 1 13.16 -5.09 9.49
CA MET A 1 12.03 -5.25 8.56
C MET A 1 10.68 -5.03 9.23
N PHE A 2 10.15 -5.96 10.05
CA PHE A 2 8.80 -5.82 10.63
C PHE A 2 8.57 -4.48 11.35
N LEU A 3 9.43 -4.10 12.29
CA LEU A 3 9.29 -2.83 13.04
C LEU A 3 9.38 -1.60 12.14
N GLU A 4 10.20 -1.64 11.09
CA GLU A 4 10.31 -0.56 10.10
C GLU A 4 8.99 -0.44 9.32
N CYS A 5 8.47 -1.54 8.79
CA CYS A 5 7.20 -1.56 8.05
C CYS A 5 6.02 -1.16 8.95
N PHE A 6 5.99 -1.61 10.21
CA PHE A 6 4.97 -1.24 11.17
C PHE A 6 5.02 0.25 11.50
N GLY A 7 6.22 0.81 11.75
CA GLY A 7 6.39 2.24 11.97
C GLY A 7 5.97 3.08 10.77
N ILE A 8 6.33 2.65 9.55
CA ILE A 8 5.89 3.29 8.31
C ILE A 8 4.37 3.20 8.14
N LEU A 9 3.74 2.07 8.48
CA LEU A 9 2.28 1.92 8.44
C LEU A 9 1.58 2.91 9.38
N LEU A 10 2.04 3.01 10.62
CA LEU A 10 1.50 3.98 11.58
C LEU A 10 1.67 5.43 11.08
N LEU A 11 2.83 5.74 10.50
CA LEU A 11 3.08 7.07 9.91
C LEU A 11 2.15 7.34 8.72
N THR A 12 1.95 6.38 7.83
CA THR A 12 1.01 6.50 6.70
C THR A 12 -0.42 6.74 7.18
N ILE A 13 -0.89 5.97 8.17
CA ILE A 13 -2.22 6.12 8.74
C ILE A 13 -2.36 7.50 9.37
N ALA A 14 -1.42 7.91 10.22
CA ALA A 14 -1.44 9.23 10.86
C ALA A 14 -1.45 10.37 9.83
N ALA A 15 -0.58 10.31 8.82
CA ALA A 15 -0.54 11.30 7.75
C ALA A 15 -1.86 11.35 6.96
N GLY A 16 -2.41 10.18 6.59
CA GLY A 16 -3.69 10.08 5.88
C GLY A 16 -4.84 10.65 6.70
N THR A 17 -4.88 10.37 8.01
CA THR A 17 -5.90 10.91 8.94
C THR A 17 -5.81 12.42 9.08
N ILE A 18 -4.60 12.99 9.18
CA ILE A 18 -4.38 14.45 9.25
C ILE A 18 -4.79 15.10 7.92
N LEU A 19 -4.33 14.57 6.79
CA LEU A 19 -4.66 15.09 5.46
C LEU A 19 -6.16 15.02 5.17
N SER A 20 -6.86 14.01 5.70
CA SER A 20 -8.32 13.88 5.55
C SER A 20 -9.12 14.97 6.27
N GLN A 21 -8.50 15.75 7.17
CA GLN A 21 -9.14 16.93 7.78
C GLN A 21 -9.18 18.13 6.84
N ILE A 22 -8.39 18.12 5.76
CA ILE A 22 -8.37 19.20 4.77
C ILE A 22 -9.57 19.03 3.84
N PRO A 23 -10.46 20.04 3.73
CA PRO A 23 -11.62 19.96 2.85
C PRO A 23 -11.24 19.59 1.42
N GLY A 24 -11.91 18.57 0.87
CA GLY A 24 -11.67 18.10 -0.50
C GLY A 24 -10.68 16.93 -0.60
N LEU A 25 -9.74 16.77 0.34
CA LEU A 25 -8.78 15.66 0.27
C LEU A 25 -9.36 14.32 0.74
N ASN A 26 -10.41 14.34 1.56
CA ASN A 26 -11.11 13.14 2.00
C ASN A 26 -11.96 12.48 0.90
N TYR A 27 -12.08 13.10 -0.28
CA TYR A 27 -12.83 12.55 -1.41
C TYR A 27 -12.01 11.55 -2.23
N GLY A 28 -12.68 10.49 -2.67
CA GLY A 28 -12.29 9.61 -3.76
C GLY A 28 -13.43 9.55 -4.80
N TRP A 29 -13.18 9.02 -5.99
CA TRP A 29 -14.24 8.92 -7.01
C TRP A 29 -15.41 8.03 -6.55
N THR A 30 -15.16 7.12 -5.60
CA THR A 30 -16.17 6.29 -4.95
C THR A 30 -17.25 7.10 -4.23
N ASN A 31 -16.97 8.35 -3.81
CA ASN A 31 -17.99 9.24 -3.26
C ASN A 31 -19.15 9.51 -4.24
N ILE A 32 -18.91 9.44 -5.55
CA ILE A 32 -19.95 9.61 -6.58
C ILE A 32 -21.03 8.53 -6.44
N PHE A 33 -20.64 7.32 -6.02
CA PHE A 33 -21.52 6.16 -5.92
C PHE A 33 -22.01 5.91 -4.50
N TYR A 34 -21.16 6.13 -3.49
CA TYR A 34 -21.43 5.69 -2.12
C TYR A 34 -21.78 6.81 -1.14
N GLN A 35 -21.81 8.08 -1.58
CA GLN A 35 -22.15 9.34 -0.88
C GLN A 35 -21.43 9.64 0.45
N GLU A 36 -21.14 8.64 1.27
CA GLU A 36 -20.66 8.75 2.66
C GLU A 36 -19.25 8.19 2.88
N CYS A 37 -18.71 7.35 1.98
CA CYS A 37 -17.37 6.78 2.11
C CYS A 37 -16.59 6.83 0.80
N GLY A 38 -15.55 7.66 0.78
CA GLY A 38 -14.62 7.83 -0.35
C GLY A 38 -13.52 6.79 -0.44
N ASN A 39 -13.74 5.59 0.11
CA ASN A 39 -12.71 4.56 0.19
C ASN A 39 -13.28 3.18 -0.15
N ILE A 40 -12.90 2.65 -1.32
CA ILE A 40 -13.35 1.32 -1.80
C ILE A 40 -12.95 0.19 -0.86
N ALA A 41 -11.85 0.35 -0.12
CA ALA A 41 -11.37 -0.68 0.77
C ALA A 41 -12.24 -0.75 2.02
N VAL A 42 -12.77 0.38 2.50
CA VAL A 42 -13.47 0.45 3.79
C VAL A 42 -14.96 0.13 3.67
N LYS A 43 -15.66 0.65 2.66
CA LYS A 43 -17.13 0.54 2.58
C LYS A 43 -17.62 -0.93 2.50
N PRO A 44 -17.08 -1.82 1.65
CA PRO A 44 -17.52 -3.21 1.59
C PRO A 44 -17.21 -3.99 2.87
N ILE A 45 -16.09 -3.67 3.56
CA ILE A 45 -15.77 -4.26 4.87
C ILE A 45 -16.83 -3.86 5.88
N MET A 46 -17.16 -2.58 5.96
CA MET A 46 -18.13 -2.05 6.93
C MET A 46 -19.52 -2.66 6.69
N GLU A 47 -20.00 -2.63 5.45
CA GLU A 47 -21.31 -3.19 5.09
C GLU A 47 -21.36 -4.71 5.29
N GLY A 48 -20.30 -5.42 4.88
CA GLY A 48 -20.19 -6.87 5.05
C GLY A 48 -20.16 -7.28 6.53
N SER A 49 -19.40 -6.57 7.36
CA SER A 49 -19.25 -6.87 8.79
C SER A 49 -20.50 -6.53 9.59
N GLN A 50 -21.31 -5.55 9.16
CA GLN A 50 -22.57 -5.17 9.82
C GLN A 50 -23.79 -5.98 9.32
N SER A 51 -23.59 -6.93 8.41
CA SER A 51 -24.69 -7.73 7.88
C SER A 51 -25.32 -8.63 8.94
N ASN A 52 -26.65 -8.75 8.94
CA ASN A 52 -27.37 -9.69 9.79
C ASN A 52 -27.08 -11.16 9.42
N ASN A 53 -26.55 -11.42 8.22
CA ASN A 53 -26.21 -12.77 7.75
C ASN A 53 -24.76 -13.13 8.11
N ILE A 54 -24.59 -14.16 8.95
CA ILE A 54 -23.27 -14.65 9.38
C ILE A 54 -22.38 -15.08 8.21
N ALA A 55 -22.95 -15.65 7.14
CA ALA A 55 -22.17 -16.04 5.96
C ALA A 55 -21.53 -14.80 5.29
N ILE A 56 -22.26 -13.69 5.21
CA ILE A 56 -21.75 -12.42 4.65
C ILE A 56 -20.66 -11.84 5.57
N ARG A 57 -20.86 -11.87 6.89
CA ARG A 57 -19.84 -11.41 7.85
C ARG A 57 -18.54 -12.20 7.74
N LEU A 58 -18.62 -13.52 7.55
CA LEU A 58 -17.46 -14.39 7.35
C LEU A 58 -16.75 -14.18 6.01
N MET A 59 -17.42 -13.70 4.97
CA MET A 59 -16.77 -13.41 3.68
C MET A 59 -15.69 -12.32 3.80
N VAL A 60 -15.82 -11.39 4.74
CA VAL A 60 -14.87 -10.28 4.94
C VAL A 60 -13.47 -10.78 5.34
N PRO A 61 -13.28 -11.55 6.44
CA PRO A 61 -11.96 -12.08 6.77
C PRO A 61 -11.45 -13.09 5.73
N PHE A 62 -12.32 -13.86 5.07
CA PHE A 62 -11.90 -14.77 4.00
C PHE A 62 -11.37 -14.03 2.77
N PHE A 63 -11.95 -12.88 2.42
CA PHE A 63 -11.41 -12.02 1.37
C PHE A 63 -9.98 -11.56 1.71
N PHE A 64 -9.74 -11.09 2.93
CA PHE A 64 -8.42 -10.67 3.36
C PHE A 64 -7.41 -11.81 3.43
N LEU A 65 -7.86 -13.00 3.86
CA LEU A 65 -7.03 -14.18 3.84
C LEU A 65 -6.62 -14.54 2.41
N ALA A 66 -7.57 -14.51 1.45
CA ALA A 66 -7.26 -14.74 0.05
C ALA A 66 -6.32 -13.67 -0.51
N LEU A 67 -6.55 -12.39 -0.20
CA LEU A 67 -5.69 -11.29 -0.60
C LEU A 67 -4.25 -11.48 -0.10
N ALA A 68 -4.07 -11.95 1.15
CA ALA A 68 -2.75 -12.20 1.74
C ALA A 68 -1.87 -13.14 0.90
N PHE A 69 -2.46 -14.16 0.25
CA PHE A 69 -1.72 -15.06 -0.65
C PHE A 69 -1.29 -14.41 -1.96
N VAL A 70 -2.04 -13.41 -2.43
CA VAL A 70 -1.81 -12.74 -3.72
C VAL A 70 -0.91 -11.52 -3.56
N LEU A 71 -0.87 -10.90 -2.38
CA LEU A 71 -0.10 -9.68 -2.09
C LEU A 71 1.37 -9.72 -2.53
N PRO A 72 2.16 -10.80 -2.33
CA PRO A 72 3.56 -10.80 -2.75
C PRO A 72 3.73 -10.61 -4.27
N PHE A 73 2.81 -11.19 -5.06
CA PHE A 73 2.83 -11.07 -6.51
C PHE A 73 2.41 -9.68 -6.97
N LEU A 74 1.37 -9.10 -6.35
CA LEU A 74 0.95 -7.73 -6.63
C LEU A 74 2.05 -6.72 -6.28
N ALA A 75 2.67 -6.87 -5.10
CA ALA A 75 3.78 -6.05 -4.68
C ALA A 75 4.96 -6.14 -5.67
N ARG A 76 5.28 -7.33 -6.18
CA ARG A 76 6.33 -7.48 -7.19
C ARG A 76 5.99 -6.75 -8.48
N ILE A 77 4.74 -6.85 -8.95
CA ILE A 77 4.28 -6.15 -10.17
C ILE A 77 4.41 -4.63 -9.98
N GLU A 78 3.88 -4.10 -8.88
CA GLU A 78 3.93 -2.67 -8.58
C GLU A 78 5.38 -2.17 -8.45
N GLU A 79 6.24 -2.90 -7.74
CA GLU A 79 7.64 -2.49 -7.59
C GLU A 79 8.39 -2.53 -8.93
N ASN A 80 8.07 -3.47 -9.83
CA ASN A 80 8.59 -3.45 -11.20
C ASN A 80 8.15 -2.20 -11.97
N ILE A 81 6.89 -1.78 -11.84
CA ILE A 81 6.33 -0.62 -12.54
C ILE A 81 6.92 0.69 -12.01
N PHE A 82 6.99 0.84 -10.68
CA PHE A 82 7.33 2.12 -10.05
C PHE A 82 8.82 2.29 -9.73
N ARG A 83 9.62 1.22 -9.62
CA ARG A 83 11.04 1.32 -9.21
C ARG A 83 12.06 1.18 -10.31
N LYS A 84 11.80 0.34 -11.32
CA LYS A 84 12.75 0.10 -12.41
C LYS A 84 13.21 1.41 -13.03
N GLY A 85 14.51 1.59 -13.15
CA GLY A 85 15.15 2.81 -13.69
C GLY A 85 15.10 4.05 -12.78
N SER A 86 14.50 4.01 -11.59
CA SER A 86 14.43 5.18 -10.68
C SER A 86 15.70 5.41 -9.84
N GLN A 87 16.62 4.44 -9.79
CA GLN A 87 17.81 4.44 -8.92
C GLN A 87 18.78 5.60 -9.16
N TYR A 88 18.80 6.17 -10.37
CA TYR A 88 19.78 7.18 -10.77
C TYR A 88 19.52 8.56 -10.20
N SER A 89 18.31 8.81 -9.66
CA SER A 89 17.94 10.12 -9.17
C SER A 89 16.98 10.05 -8.01
N TRP A 90 17.34 10.69 -6.89
CA TRP A 90 16.41 10.90 -5.78
C TRP A 90 15.14 11.65 -6.20
N LEU A 91 15.25 12.55 -7.18
CA LEU A 91 14.07 13.22 -7.74
C LEU A 91 13.16 12.23 -8.48
N ALA A 92 13.73 11.26 -9.20
CA ALA A 92 12.94 10.20 -9.84
C ALA A 92 12.24 9.33 -8.80
N ILE A 93 12.93 8.95 -7.71
CA ILE A 93 12.33 8.19 -6.60
C ILE A 93 11.16 8.97 -5.97
N ILE A 94 11.35 10.25 -5.65
CA ILE A 94 10.29 11.10 -5.09
C ILE A 94 9.09 11.17 -6.03
N LYS A 95 9.32 11.44 -7.33
CA LYS A 95 8.26 11.50 -8.34
C LYS A 95 7.49 10.17 -8.43
N GLN A 96 8.21 9.05 -8.54
CA GLN A 96 7.58 7.73 -8.62
C GLN A 96 6.84 7.34 -7.34
N SER A 97 7.28 7.84 -6.18
CA SER A 97 6.59 7.62 -4.90
C SER A 97 5.27 8.38 -4.82
N ILE A 98 5.25 9.63 -5.31
CA ILE A 98 4.02 10.42 -5.41
C ILE A 98 3.05 9.79 -6.41
N ILE A 99 3.55 9.38 -7.58
CA ILE A 99 2.72 8.71 -8.60
C ILE A 99 2.17 7.39 -8.05
N PHE A 100 3.01 6.58 -7.38
CA PHE A 100 2.58 5.36 -6.70
C PHE A 100 1.41 5.63 -5.75
N GLY A 101 1.56 6.62 -4.86
CA GLY A 101 0.51 6.98 -3.92
C GLY A 101 -0.78 7.44 -4.62
N LEU A 102 -0.68 8.36 -5.57
CA LEU A 102 -1.84 8.89 -6.31
C LEU A 102 -2.49 7.86 -7.25
N PHE A 103 -1.76 6.85 -7.72
CA PHE A 103 -2.34 5.76 -8.51
C PHE A 103 -3.42 5.00 -7.73
N HIS A 104 -3.30 4.94 -6.40
CA HIS A 104 -4.31 4.31 -5.55
C HIS A 104 -5.64 5.07 -5.55
N CYS A 105 -5.65 6.34 -5.93
CA CYS A 105 -6.90 7.07 -6.14
C CYS A 105 -7.73 6.44 -7.28
N ILE A 106 -7.10 5.81 -8.28
CA ILE A 106 -7.79 5.11 -9.38
C ILE A 106 -8.58 3.91 -8.85
N VAL A 107 -8.06 3.20 -7.85
CA VAL A 107 -8.81 2.10 -7.22
C VAL A 107 -9.81 2.59 -6.18
N GLY A 108 -9.96 3.91 -5.97
CA GLY A 108 -10.99 4.46 -5.11
C GLY A 108 -10.54 4.70 -3.68
N ILE A 109 -9.24 4.86 -3.44
CA ILE A 109 -8.69 5.48 -2.23
C ILE A 109 -8.86 7.00 -2.32
N SER A 110 -9.05 7.68 -1.18
CA SER A 110 -9.18 9.14 -1.15
C SER A 110 -7.86 9.83 -1.47
N ILE A 111 -7.91 11.09 -1.93
CA ILE A 111 -6.71 11.87 -2.27
C ILE A 111 -5.77 12.00 -1.06
N ALA A 112 -6.32 12.20 0.15
CA ALA A 112 -5.57 12.27 1.40
C ALA A 112 -4.72 11.02 1.63
N PHE A 113 -5.32 9.83 1.48
CA PHE A 113 -4.59 8.57 1.64
C PHE A 113 -3.69 8.27 0.44
N GLY A 114 -4.05 8.68 -0.78
CA GLY A 114 -3.16 8.60 -1.93
C GLY A 114 -1.87 9.41 -1.72
N LEU A 115 -1.98 10.63 -1.20
CA LEU A 115 -0.82 11.44 -0.81
C LEU A 115 -0.02 10.77 0.32
N ALA A 116 -0.68 10.28 1.36
CA ALA A 116 -0.02 9.57 2.46
C ALA A 116 0.71 8.30 2.00
N LEU A 117 0.17 7.56 1.02
CA LEU A 117 0.80 6.37 0.42
C LEU A 117 2.09 6.69 -0.35
N SER A 118 2.40 7.97 -0.60
CA SER A 118 3.71 8.39 -1.09
C SER A 118 4.82 8.10 -0.07
N ILE A 119 4.50 8.04 1.23
CA ILE A 119 5.45 7.73 2.31
C ILE A 119 5.99 6.30 2.19
N PRO A 120 5.16 5.24 2.17
CA PRO A 120 5.65 3.88 1.95
C PRO A 120 6.24 3.74 0.55
N GLY A 121 5.69 4.41 -0.47
CA GLY A 121 6.29 4.44 -1.82
C GLY A 121 7.74 4.94 -1.81
N PHE A 122 8.02 6.01 -1.07
CA PHE A 122 9.38 6.53 -0.91
C PHE A 122 10.26 5.58 -0.10
N PHE A 123 9.72 5.00 0.98
CA PHE A 123 10.44 4.00 1.77
C PHE A 123 10.87 2.79 0.92
N TYR A 124 10.01 2.28 0.05
CA TYR A 124 10.35 1.18 -0.87
C TYR A 124 11.39 1.63 -1.90
N GLY A 125 11.24 2.82 -2.47
CA GLY A 125 12.23 3.41 -3.38
C GLY A 125 13.61 3.61 -2.73
N PHE A 126 13.64 4.00 -1.46
CA PHE A 126 14.87 4.07 -0.67
C PHE A 126 15.52 2.70 -0.49
N LYS A 127 14.74 1.67 -0.13
CA LYS A 127 15.26 0.30 0.02
C LYS A 127 15.77 -0.26 -1.31
N TYR A 128 15.03 -0.05 -2.39
CA TYR A 128 15.43 -0.37 -3.76
C TYR A 128 16.78 0.26 -4.10
N LYS A 129 16.88 1.60 -4.05
CA LYS A 129 18.12 2.31 -4.41
C LYS A 129 19.29 1.89 -3.53
N LYS A 130 19.11 1.81 -2.21
CA LYS A 130 20.17 1.41 -1.28
C LYS A 130 20.74 0.02 -1.61
N HIS A 131 19.90 -0.92 -2.04
CA HIS A 131 20.36 -2.25 -2.40
C HIS A 131 20.95 -2.31 -3.81
N PHE A 132 20.40 -1.54 -4.75
CA PHE A 132 20.99 -1.37 -6.07
C PHE A 132 22.42 -0.82 -5.98
N ASP A 133 22.59 0.33 -5.31
CA ASP A 133 23.89 1.01 -5.16
C ASP A 133 24.95 0.11 -4.48
N ARG A 134 24.54 -0.80 -3.59
CA ARG A 134 25.44 -1.77 -2.93
C ARG A 134 25.87 -2.93 -3.82
N ASN A 135 25.01 -3.31 -4.76
CA ASN A 135 25.19 -4.52 -5.56
C ASN A 135 25.74 -4.21 -6.95
N GLU A 136 25.56 -3.00 -7.48
CA GLU A 136 26.06 -2.59 -8.80
C GLU A 136 27.60 -2.65 -8.89
N GLU A 137 28.31 -2.51 -7.77
CA GLU A 137 29.77 -2.65 -7.73
C GLU A 137 30.25 -4.11 -7.86
N ILE A 138 29.36 -5.09 -7.65
CA ILE A 138 29.71 -6.50 -7.47
C ILE A 138 29.04 -7.40 -8.51
N LEU A 139 27.80 -7.09 -8.90
CA LEU A 139 26.95 -7.87 -9.79
C LEU A 139 26.80 -7.20 -11.15
N ASP A 140 26.40 -7.99 -12.15
CA ASP A 140 25.87 -7.43 -13.39
C ASP A 140 24.67 -6.52 -13.11
N TYR A 141 24.51 -5.47 -13.91
CA TYR A 141 23.43 -4.49 -13.78
C TYR A 141 22.04 -5.15 -13.64
N SER A 142 21.74 -6.13 -14.50
CA SER A 142 20.43 -6.79 -14.51
C SER A 142 20.15 -7.55 -13.22
N LEU A 143 21.17 -8.20 -12.67
CA LEU A 143 21.10 -8.92 -11.39
C LEU A 143 21.00 -7.94 -10.21
N ALA A 144 21.77 -6.85 -10.23
CA ALA A 144 21.69 -5.81 -9.21
C ALA A 144 20.30 -5.17 -9.16
N GLU A 145 19.69 -4.90 -10.32
CA GLU A 145 18.32 -4.40 -10.43
C GLU A 145 17.30 -5.42 -9.92
N GLU A 146 17.41 -6.69 -10.32
CA GLU A 146 16.49 -7.75 -9.89
C GLU A 146 16.50 -7.95 -8.37
N GLU A 147 17.68 -7.98 -7.76
CA GLU A 147 17.89 -8.06 -6.31
C GLU A 147 17.30 -6.84 -5.59
N ALA A 148 17.52 -5.64 -6.12
CA ALA A 148 16.97 -4.42 -5.56
C ALA A 148 15.43 -4.42 -5.56
N ILE A 149 14.80 -4.89 -6.66
CA ILE A 149 13.34 -5.05 -6.74
C ILE A 149 12.88 -6.12 -5.76
N LEU A 150 13.61 -7.22 -5.60
CA LEU A 150 13.23 -8.29 -4.68
C LEU A 150 13.20 -7.80 -3.24
N VAL A 151 14.20 -7.00 -2.86
CA VAL A 151 14.24 -6.37 -1.55
C VAL A 151 13.06 -5.40 -1.38
N SER A 152 12.81 -4.49 -2.32
CA SER A 152 11.69 -3.55 -2.17
C SER A 152 10.33 -4.27 -2.16
N THR A 153 10.17 -5.32 -2.96
CA THR A 153 9.02 -6.24 -2.95
C THR A 153 8.82 -6.87 -1.57
N THR A 154 9.91 -7.28 -0.91
CA THR A 154 9.83 -7.91 0.41
C THR A 154 9.36 -6.93 1.47
N TYR A 155 9.86 -5.68 1.47
CA TYR A 155 9.40 -4.64 2.38
C TYR A 155 7.95 -4.23 2.11
N HIS A 156 7.57 -4.12 0.84
CA HIS A 156 6.20 -3.81 0.42
C HIS A 156 5.23 -4.93 0.84
N THR A 157 5.60 -6.19 0.59
CA THR A 157 4.82 -7.35 1.03
C THR A 157 4.65 -7.37 2.55
N MET A 158 5.73 -7.15 3.31
CA MET A 158 5.65 -7.11 4.78
C MET A 158 4.72 -5.99 5.26
N TYR A 159 4.81 -4.80 4.68
CA TYR A 159 3.91 -3.68 4.99
C TYR A 159 2.44 -4.06 4.72
N ASN A 160 2.15 -4.62 3.54
CA ASN A 160 0.79 -5.00 3.15
C ASN A 160 0.26 -6.15 4.03
N MET A 161 1.11 -7.11 4.40
CA MET A 161 0.75 -8.21 5.30
C MET A 161 0.39 -7.71 6.70
N ILE A 162 1.16 -6.76 7.25
CA ILE A 162 0.83 -6.14 8.53
C ILE A 162 -0.54 -5.44 8.44
N ALA A 163 -0.77 -4.64 7.40
CA ALA A 163 -2.05 -3.96 7.20
C ALA A 163 -3.22 -4.96 7.08
N VAL A 164 -3.05 -6.03 6.29
CA VAL A 164 -4.08 -7.07 6.12
C VAL A 164 -4.35 -7.82 7.41
N ILE A 165 -3.33 -8.17 8.19
CA ILE A 165 -3.53 -8.84 9.49
C ILE A 165 -4.35 -7.95 10.44
N LEU A 166 -4.05 -6.65 10.50
CA LEU A 166 -4.85 -5.70 11.30
C LEU A 166 -6.30 -5.65 10.81
N LEU A 167 -6.54 -5.63 9.49
CA LEU A 167 -7.88 -5.66 8.92
C LEU A 167 -8.63 -6.96 9.22
N ILE A 168 -7.94 -8.11 9.21
CA ILE A 168 -8.53 -9.40 9.61
C ILE A 168 -8.94 -9.37 11.08
N ILE A 169 -8.08 -8.86 11.97
CA ILE A 169 -8.39 -8.75 13.40
C ILE A 169 -9.62 -7.87 13.59
N ILE A 170 -9.65 -6.68 12.97
CA ILE A 170 -10.79 -5.76 13.03
C ILE A 170 -12.05 -6.46 12.52
N ALA A 171 -11.99 -7.10 11.34
CA ALA A 171 -13.12 -7.80 10.77
C ALA A 171 -13.67 -8.87 11.71
N ILE A 172 -12.81 -9.72 12.29
CA ILE A 172 -13.22 -10.78 13.23
C ILE A 172 -13.86 -10.21 14.48
N THR A 173 -13.34 -9.10 15.03
CA THR A 173 -13.94 -8.46 16.22
C THR A 173 -15.31 -7.83 15.95
N MET A 174 -15.69 -7.67 14.68
CA MET A 174 -16.98 -7.12 14.25
C MET A 174 -18.01 -8.19 13.84
N ILE A 175 -17.66 -9.49 13.86
CA ILE A 175 -18.55 -10.62 13.50
C ILE A 175 -19.52 -10.97 14.64
#